data_AF-A0A108U5G6-F1
#
_entry.id   AF-A0A108U5G6-F1
#
_cell.length_a   1.000
_cell.length_b   1.000
_cell.length_c   1.000
_cell.angle_alpha   90.00
_cell.angle_beta   90.00
_cell.angle_gamma   90.00
#
_symmetry.space_group_name_H-M   'P 1'
#
loop_
_entity.id
_entity.type
_entity.pdbx_description
1 polymer ?
#
loop_
_entity_poly.entity_id
_entity_poly.type
_entity_poly.pdbx_seq_one_letter_code
_entity_poly.pdbx_strand_id
1 'polypeptide(L)'
;MKPVFIAVLLLAGCGLDNKQPSMNHEPLESALIVGSAESPDPVLTKVMALEKSGVVKDVVVQESFPVQIRLRAPRKVIDELNAMPRSGGLR
;
A
#
# COMPACT_ATOMS: atom_id res chain seq x y z
N MET A 1 -56.25 17.99 39.18
CA MET A 1 -55.72 16.63 38.95
C MET A 1 -55.26 16.58 37.50
N LYS A 2 -54.05 16.27 37.05
CA LYS A 2 -52.70 15.95 37.54
C LYS A 2 -51.77 16.30 36.33
N PRO A 3 -50.59 16.91 36.51
CA PRO A 3 -49.67 17.14 35.39
C PRO A 3 -48.94 15.84 35.03
N VAL A 4 -48.90 15.52 33.73
CA VAL A 4 -48.12 14.39 33.21
C VAL A 4 -46.70 14.89 32.93
N PHE A 5 -45.78 14.56 33.84
CA PHE A 5 -44.34 14.69 33.63
C PHE A 5 -43.87 13.52 32.75
N ILE A 6 -43.42 13.79 31.53
CA ILE A 6 -42.67 12.82 30.73
C ILE A 6 -41.19 13.10 30.92
N ALA A 7 -40.52 12.13 31.54
CA ALA A 7 -39.11 12.14 31.87
C ALA A 7 -38.24 12.16 30.61
N VAL A 8 -37.30 13.11 30.57
CA VAL A 8 -36.21 13.17 29.59
C VAL A 8 -35.20 12.08 29.96
N LEU A 9 -35.15 11.02 29.15
CA LEU A 9 -34.10 10.00 29.19
C LEU A 9 -32.81 10.59 28.60
N LEU A 10 -31.89 10.94 29.49
CA LEU A 10 -30.50 11.30 29.18
C LEU A 10 -29.78 10.09 28.59
N LEU A 11 -29.49 10.13 27.29
CA LEU A 11 -28.56 9.24 26.61
C LEU A 11 -27.13 9.61 27.04
N ALA A 12 -26.65 8.96 28.10
CA ALA A 12 -25.22 8.87 28.39
C ALA A 12 -24.66 7.57 27.80
N GLY A 13 -23.52 7.67 27.10
CA GLY A 13 -22.69 6.55 26.65
C GLY A 13 -22.52 6.52 25.13
N CYS A 14 -21.33 6.45 24.55
CA CYS A 14 -19.97 6.36 25.06
C CYS A 14 -19.09 7.21 24.13
N GLY A 15 -18.20 8.04 24.70
CA GLY A 15 -17.10 8.58 23.93
C GLY A 15 -16.23 7.43 23.46
N LEU A 16 -16.23 7.17 22.15
CA LEU A 16 -15.24 6.31 21.52
C LEU A 16 -13.88 6.98 21.76
N ASP A 17 -13.11 6.47 22.72
CA ASP A 17 -11.69 6.74 22.82
C ASP A 17 -11.06 6.16 21.54
N ASN A 18 -11.02 6.97 20.50
CA ASN A 18 -10.38 6.67 19.21
C ASN A 18 -8.86 6.73 19.38
N LYS A 19 -8.32 5.89 20.27
CA LYS A 19 -6.89 5.58 20.28
C LYS A 19 -6.66 4.57 19.17
N GLN A 20 -6.72 5.08 17.94
CA GLN A 20 -6.40 4.34 16.74
C GLN A 20 -4.98 3.78 16.93
N PRO A 21 -4.79 2.46 16.89
CA PRO A 21 -3.46 1.88 17.06
C PRO A 21 -2.63 2.39 15.89
N SER A 22 -1.66 3.26 16.16
CA SER A 22 -0.65 3.63 15.18
C SER A 22 0.21 2.39 14.95
N MET A 23 -0.24 1.51 14.06
CA MET A 23 0.62 0.52 13.45
C MET A 23 1.80 1.29 12.86
N ASN A 24 3.00 1.02 13.36
CA ASN A 24 4.27 1.50 12.83
C ASN A 24 4.50 0.92 11.43
N HIS A 25 3.65 1.27 10.47
CA HIS A 25 3.90 1.01 9.07
C HIS A 25 4.86 2.08 8.60
N GLU A 26 6.03 1.67 8.11
CA GLU A 26 6.92 2.59 7.39
C GLU A 26 6.09 3.32 6.31
N PRO A 27 6.29 4.64 6.14
CA PRO A 27 5.55 5.41 5.15
C PRO A 27 5.66 4.78 3.76
N LEU A 28 4.53 4.57 3.10
CA LEU A 28 4.50 4.07 1.73
C LEU A 28 4.74 5.23 0.76
N GLU A 29 5.81 5.13 -0.03
CA GLU A 29 6.13 6.07 -1.11
C GLU A 29 5.62 5.54 -2.44
N SER A 30 5.22 6.44 -3.35
CA SER A 30 4.86 6.10 -4.72
C SER A 30 6.12 6.08 -5.59
N ALA A 31 6.29 5.03 -6.41
CA ALA A 31 7.44 4.89 -7.29
C ALA A 31 7.06 4.26 -8.64
N LEU A 32 7.88 4.55 -9.65
CA LEU A 32 7.90 3.85 -10.92
C LEU A 32 9.13 2.93 -10.95
N ILE A 33 8.89 1.63 -11.02
CA ILE A 33 9.92 0.60 -11.16
C ILE A 33 9.92 0.12 -12.61
N VAL A 34 11.08 0.19 -13.26
CA VAL A 34 11.27 -0.44 -14.57
C VAL A 34 11.53 -1.94 -14.37
N GLY A 35 11.05 -2.79 -15.24
CA GLY A 35 11.30 -4.23 -15.23
C GLY A 35 12.66 -4.62 -15.79
N SER A 36 12.91 -5.92 -15.92
CA SER A 36 13.98 -6.47 -16.76
C SER A 36 13.43 -6.83 -18.15
N ALA A 37 14.31 -6.85 -19.17
CA ALA A 37 13.94 -7.34 -20.51
C ALA A 37 13.94 -8.89 -20.61
N GLU A 38 14.23 -9.57 -19.51
CA GLU A 38 14.19 -11.04 -19.39
C GLU A 38 12.77 -11.61 -19.43
N SER A 39 12.67 -12.88 -19.82
CA SER A 39 11.42 -13.64 -19.80
C SER A 39 11.62 -14.95 -19.01
N PRO A 40 10.95 -15.13 -17.85
CA PRO A 40 10.06 -14.18 -17.18
C PRO A 40 10.83 -12.99 -16.56
N ASP A 41 10.18 -11.83 -16.42
CA ASP A 41 10.81 -10.67 -15.78
C ASP A 41 11.00 -10.92 -14.27
N PRO A 42 12.26 -11.02 -13.76
CA PRO A 42 12.52 -11.23 -12.34
C PRO A 42 12.01 -10.09 -11.45
N VAL A 43 12.03 -8.84 -11.94
CA VAL A 43 11.54 -7.66 -11.20
C VAL A 43 10.04 -7.74 -11.03
N LEU A 44 9.31 -7.98 -12.13
CA LEU A 44 7.86 -8.17 -12.09
C LEU A 44 7.47 -9.33 -11.16
N THR A 45 8.19 -10.44 -11.23
CA THR A 45 7.97 -11.61 -10.36
C THR A 45 8.09 -11.25 -8.88
N LYS A 46 9.13 -10.49 -8.51
CA LYS A 46 9.34 -10.03 -7.13
C LYS A 46 8.25 -9.05 -6.69
N VAL A 47 7.84 -8.12 -7.54
CA VAL A 47 6.76 -7.17 -7.24
C VAL A 47 5.46 -7.91 -6.94
N MET A 48 5.07 -8.89 -7.76
CA MET A 48 3.87 -9.69 -7.54
C MET A 48 3.91 -10.45 -6.20
N ALA A 49 5.08 -10.98 -5.82
CA ALA A 49 5.26 -11.65 -4.54
C ALA A 49 5.09 -10.66 -3.35
N LEU A 50 5.67 -9.46 -3.46
CA LEU A 50 5.56 -8.43 -2.44
C LEU A 50 4.15 -7.87 -2.31
N GLU A 51 3.43 -7.73 -3.42
CA GLU A 51 2.01 -7.36 -3.43
C GLU A 51 1.17 -8.41 -2.71
N LYS A 52 1.38 -9.70 -3.03
CA LYS A 52 0.69 -10.82 -2.36
C LYS A 52 0.94 -10.84 -0.85
N SER A 53 2.15 -10.45 -0.41
CA SER A 53 2.49 -10.32 1.02
C SER A 53 1.95 -9.04 1.68
N GLY A 54 1.42 -8.11 0.89
CA GLY A 54 0.90 -6.83 1.35
C GLY A 54 1.95 -5.75 1.64
N VAL A 55 3.23 -6.01 1.35
CA VAL A 55 4.33 -5.04 1.49
C VAL A 55 4.25 -3.96 0.41
N VAL A 56 3.84 -4.34 -0.80
CA VAL A 56 3.59 -3.43 -1.92
C VAL A 56 2.09 -3.27 -2.12
N LYS A 57 1.63 -2.06 -2.46
CA LYS A 57 0.24 -1.70 -2.73
C LYS A 57 0.12 -0.97 -4.07
N ASP A 58 -1.09 -0.93 -4.60
CA ASP A 58 -1.46 -0.19 -5.83
C ASP A 58 -0.56 -0.47 -7.02
N VAL A 59 -0.30 -1.75 -7.29
CA VAL A 59 0.53 -2.17 -8.42
C VAL A 59 -0.24 -1.95 -9.72
N VAL A 60 0.35 -1.18 -10.63
CA VAL A 60 -0.14 -0.96 -11.98
C VAL A 60 0.99 -1.28 -12.96
N VAL A 61 0.80 -2.33 -13.75
CA VAL A 61 1.74 -2.75 -14.79
C VAL A 61 1.32 -2.11 -16.11
N GLN A 62 2.26 -1.46 -16.79
CA GLN A 62 2.05 -0.82 -18.09
C GLN A 62 2.60 -1.71 -19.20
N GLU A 63 1.82 -1.87 -20.27
CA GLU A 63 2.21 -2.59 -21.48
C GLU A 63 3.37 -1.86 -22.19
N SER A 64 4.59 -2.22 -21.84
CA SER A 64 5.85 -1.61 -22.31
C SER A 64 6.98 -2.64 -22.26
N PHE A 65 8.09 -2.38 -22.94
CA PHE A 65 9.24 -3.28 -22.94
C PHE A 65 10.56 -2.51 -22.73
N PRO A 66 11.28 -2.72 -21.61
CA PRO A 66 10.88 -3.48 -20.43
C PRO A 66 9.59 -2.95 -19.78
N VAL A 67 8.88 -3.79 -19.03
CA VAL A 67 7.62 -3.37 -18.38
C VAL A 67 7.86 -2.22 -17.43
N GLN A 68 6.88 -1.33 -17.29
CA GLN A 68 6.91 -0.25 -16.30
C GLN A 68 5.85 -0.53 -15.26
N ILE A 69 6.22 -0.41 -13.99
CA ILE A 69 5.40 -0.83 -12.85
C ILE A 69 5.29 0.34 -11.88
N ARG A 70 4.09 0.92 -11.77
CA ARG A 70 3.79 1.90 -10.72
C ARG A 70 3.34 1.16 -9.47
N LEU A 71 3.84 1.58 -8.31
CA LEU A 71 3.49 0.94 -7.04
C LEU A 71 3.68 1.88 -5.85
N ARG A 72 3.13 1.51 -4.70
CA ARG A 72 3.42 2.10 -3.39
C ARG A 72 4.09 1.08 -2.46
N ALA A 73 5.22 1.46 -1.86
CA ALA A 73 5.98 0.58 -0.96
C ALA A 73 6.87 1.38 0.01
N PRO A 74 7.39 0.77 1.08
CA PRO A 74 8.41 1.39 1.90
C PRO A 74 9.66 1.72 1.08
N ARG A 75 10.35 2.80 1.45
CA ARG A 75 11.56 3.27 0.75
C ARG A 75 12.59 2.16 0.50
N LYS A 76 12.86 1.36 1.52
CA LYS A 76 13.80 0.24 1.46
C LYS A 76 13.46 -0.78 0.37
N VAL A 77 12.16 -1.05 0.18
CA VAL A 77 11.67 -2.01 -0.82
C VAL A 77 11.82 -1.41 -2.22
N ILE A 78 11.53 -0.12 -2.38
CA ILE A 78 11.75 0.60 -3.65
C ILE A 78 13.22 0.55 -4.04
N ASP A 79 14.11 0.82 -3.08
CA ASP A 79 15.55 0.77 -3.31
C ASP A 79 16.03 -0.66 -3.65
N GLU A 80 15.51 -1.70 -2.98
CA GLU A 80 15.78 -3.11 -3.32
C GLU A 80 15.35 -3.44 -4.76
N LEU A 81 14.14 -3.05 -5.16
CA LEU A 81 13.63 -3.28 -6.52
C LEU A 81 14.45 -2.52 -7.58
N ASN A 82 14.89 -1.30 -7.27
CA ASN A 82 15.76 -0.52 -8.15
C ASN A 82 17.17 -1.12 -8.28
N ALA A 83 17.67 -1.75 -7.22
CA ALA A 83 18.97 -2.41 -7.23
C ALA A 83 18.98 -3.77 -7.96
N MET A 84 17.82 -4.34 -8.29
CA MET A 84 17.76 -5.60 -9.04
C MET A 84 18.44 -5.46 -10.41
N PRO A 85 19.23 -6.47 -10.85
CA PRO A 85 19.90 -6.45 -12.15
C PRO A 85 18.92 -6.22 -13.30
N ARG A 86 19.28 -5.34 -14.23
CA ARG A 86 18.53 -5.10 -15.47
C ARG A 86 19.31 -5.67 -16.62
N SER A 87 18.74 -6.63 -17.33
CA SER A 87 19.25 -7.07 -18.61
C SER A 87 18.45 -6.41 -19.73
N GLY A 88 19.11 -6.14 -20.87
CA GLY A 88 18.46 -5.63 -22.08
C GLY A 88 17.87 -4.21 -22.03
N GLY A 89 18.06 -3.47 -20.93
CA GLY A 89 17.75 -2.04 -20.86
C GLY A 89 18.87 -1.20 -21.47
N LEU A 90 18.54 -0.30 -22.40
CA LEU A 90 19.46 0.75 -22.88
C LEU A 90 19.96 1.55 -21.67
N ARG A 91 21.30 1.64 -21.54
CA ARG A 91 21.97 2.51 -20.56
C ARG A 91 21.81 3.97 -20.96
#